data_AF-A0A3N5MLQ6-F1
#
_entry.id   AF-A0A3N5MLQ6-F1
#
_cell.length_a   1.000
_cell.length_b   1.000
_cell.length_c   1.000
_cell.angle_alpha   90.00
_cell.angle_beta   90.00
_cell.angle_gamma   90.00
#
_symmetry.space_group_name_H-M   'P 1'
#
loop_
_entity.id
_entity.type
_entity.pdbx_description
1 polymer ?
#
loop_
_entity_poly.entity_id
_entity_poly.type
_entity_poly.pdbx_seq_one_letter_code
_entity_poly.pdbx_strand_id
1 'polypeptide(L)'
;MNCEDWRIQIGAFLDGSCDPKMVKPVRTHLDTCSSCLAFYREQSDLNALLGSSALEIEPPQHLWYRIESRMHRPEEVSAVSAFVSSLFRFWNVPKLRYALISSLLLLVVSWSLLEFRANRESDRLLLAQIDAYHFEVKGNPFLSQLEKTTPPENPFLDLGASTSNPFLSKGSSQ
;
A
#
# COMPACT_ATOMS: atom_id res chain seq x y z
N MET A 1 4.33 -29.24 33.12
CA MET A 1 2.99 -28.98 33.67
C MET A 1 2.73 -29.98 34.77
N ASN A 2 2.35 -29.48 35.93
CA ASN A 2 1.85 -30.30 37.03
C ASN A 2 0.39 -30.73 36.74
N CYS A 3 -0.18 -31.58 37.58
CA CYS A 3 -1.57 -32.03 37.39
C CYS A 3 -2.59 -30.89 37.51
N GLU A 4 -2.30 -29.83 38.27
CA GLU A 4 -3.21 -28.69 38.40
C GLU A 4 -3.29 -27.87 37.10
N ASP A 5 -2.14 -27.62 36.45
CA ASP A 5 -2.10 -26.98 35.13
C ASP A 5 -2.90 -27.78 34.11
N TRP A 6 -2.80 -29.12 34.17
CA TRP A 6 -3.55 -30.00 33.29
C TRP A 6 -5.05 -29.97 33.55
N ARG A 7 -5.50 -29.87 34.81
CA ARG A 7 -6.93 -29.74 35.12
C ARG A 7 -7.55 -28.48 34.52
N ILE A 8 -6.82 -27.36 34.52
CA ILE A 8 -7.28 -26.12 33.86
C ILE A 8 -7.45 -26.37 32.35
N GLN A 9 -6.47 -27.01 31.70
CA GLN A 9 -6.55 -27.34 30.27
C GLN A 9 -7.63 -28.37 29.95
N ILE A 10 -7.88 -29.33 30.86
CA ILE A 10 -8.94 -30.33 30.74
C ILE A 10 -10.32 -29.66 30.82
N GLY A 11 -10.51 -28.69 31.72
CA GLY A 11 -11.73 -27.88 31.77
C GLY A 11 -11.98 -27.14 30.46
N ALA A 12 -10.97 -26.41 29.97
CA ALA A 12 -11.05 -25.76 28.66
C ALA A 12 -11.30 -26.74 27.50
N PHE A 13 -10.77 -27.97 27.60
CA PHE A 13 -11.01 -29.02 26.61
C PHE A 13 -12.46 -29.53 26.63
N LEU A 14 -13.07 -29.68 27.80
CA LEU A 14 -14.48 -30.06 27.95
C LEU A 14 -15.43 -28.99 27.42
N ASP A 15 -15.13 -27.72 27.65
CA ASP A 15 -15.96 -26.58 27.20
C ASP A 15 -15.73 -26.22 25.72
N GLY A 16 -14.81 -26.90 25.03
CA GLY A 16 -14.45 -26.63 23.64
C GLY A 16 -13.61 -25.37 23.41
N SER A 17 -13.12 -24.73 24.48
CA SER A 17 -12.33 -23.49 24.45
C SER A 17 -10.81 -23.72 24.52
N CYS A 18 -10.35 -24.98 24.42
CA CYS A 18 -8.93 -25.33 24.45
C CYS A 18 -8.22 -24.87 23.17
N ASP A 19 -6.97 -24.41 23.29
CA ASP A 19 -6.11 -24.12 22.13
C ASP A 19 -5.97 -25.40 21.28
N PRO A 20 -6.18 -25.35 19.95
CA PRO A 20 -5.99 -26.48 19.05
C PRO A 20 -4.65 -27.20 19.21
N LYS A 21 -3.59 -26.49 19.61
CA LYS A 21 -2.26 -27.05 19.87
C LYS A 21 -2.22 -27.93 21.13
N MET A 22 -3.10 -27.67 22.09
CA MET A 22 -3.17 -28.32 23.39
C MET A 22 -4.09 -29.56 23.41
N VAL A 23 -4.96 -29.72 22.41
CA VAL A 23 -5.88 -30.87 22.29
C VAL A 23 -5.15 -32.21 22.34
N LYS A 24 -4.11 -32.38 21.49
CA LYS A 24 -3.35 -33.63 21.44
C LYS A 24 -2.56 -33.89 22.74
N PRO A 25 -1.82 -32.91 23.29
CA PRO A 25 -1.17 -33.04 24.59
C PRO A 25 -2.13 -33.41 25.74
N VAL A 26 -3.31 -32.79 25.82
CA VAL A 26 -4.32 -33.09 26.85
C VAL A 26 -4.77 -34.55 26.74
N ARG A 27 -5.08 -35.03 25.53
CA ARG A 27 -5.48 -36.43 25.31
C ARG A 27 -4.38 -37.40 25.75
N THR A 28 -3.13 -37.13 25.38
CA THR A 28 -1.99 -37.96 25.80
C THR A 28 -1.81 -37.95 27.33
N HIS A 29 -2.02 -36.80 27.98
CA HIS A 29 -1.95 -36.74 29.44
C HIS A 29 -3.05 -37.58 30.10
N LEU A 30 -4.28 -37.52 29.60
CA LEU A 30 -5.40 -38.33 30.11
C LEU A 30 -5.14 -39.84 29.97
N ASP A 31 -4.46 -40.28 28.92
CA ASP A 31 -4.09 -41.70 28.74
C ASP A 31 -3.04 -42.18 29.76
N THR A 32 -2.21 -41.26 30.28
CA THR A 32 -1.08 -41.60 31.17
C THR A 32 -1.35 -41.31 32.65
N CYS A 33 -2.29 -40.43 32.97
CA CYS A 33 -2.53 -39.93 34.33
C CYS A 33 -3.94 -40.28 34.81
N SER A 34 -4.04 -41.25 35.70
CA SER A 34 -5.32 -41.74 36.25
C SER A 34 -6.08 -40.69 37.06
N SER A 35 -5.40 -39.81 37.79
CA SER A 35 -6.05 -38.76 38.59
C SER A 35 -6.71 -37.69 37.71
N CYS A 36 -6.05 -37.28 36.64
CA CYS A 36 -6.61 -36.33 35.66
C CYS A 36 -7.72 -36.96 34.83
N LEU A 37 -7.63 -38.26 34.53
CA LEU A 37 -8.71 -39.01 33.89
C LEU A 37 -9.95 -39.11 34.79
N ALA A 38 -9.78 -39.36 36.09
CA ALA A 38 -10.89 -39.37 37.04
C ALA A 38 -11.58 -37.99 37.09
N PHE A 39 -10.81 -36.91 37.18
CA PHE A 39 -11.34 -35.54 37.13
C PHE A 39 -12.11 -35.24 35.83
N TYR A 40 -11.57 -35.65 34.68
CA TYR A 40 -12.25 -35.51 33.40
C TYR A 40 -13.61 -36.21 33.38
N ARG A 41 -13.68 -37.44 33.90
CA ARG A 41 -14.94 -38.21 33.96
C ARG A 41 -15.96 -37.55 34.87
N GLU A 42 -15.56 -37.16 36.08
CA GLU A 42 -16.43 -36.46 37.02
C GLU A 42 -17.03 -35.19 36.40
N GLN A 43 -16.20 -34.37 35.76
CA GLN A 43 -16.67 -33.13 35.13
C GLN A 43 -17.54 -33.39 33.89
N SER A 44 -17.22 -34.41 33.10
CA SER A 44 -18.05 -34.83 31.97
C SER A 44 -19.43 -35.32 32.42
N ASP A 45 -19.49 -36.08 33.52
CA ASP A 45 -20.74 -36.58 34.07
C ASP A 45 -21.59 -35.43 34.63
N LEU A 46 -20.96 -34.46 35.32
CA LEU A 46 -21.64 -33.24 35.76
C LEU A 46 -22.18 -32.43 34.59
N ASN A 47 -21.40 -32.24 33.51
CA ASN A 47 -21.86 -31.55 32.31
C ASN A 47 -23.03 -32.30 31.63
N ALA A 48 -23.02 -33.63 31.63
CA ALA A 48 -24.14 -34.41 31.11
C ALA A 48 -25.40 -34.25 31.96
N LEU A 49 -25.27 -34.21 33.30
CA LEU A 49 -26.38 -33.97 34.21
C LEU A 49 -26.95 -32.55 34.04
N LEU A 50 -26.10 -31.53 33.97
CA LEU A 50 -26.51 -30.13 33.78
C LEU A 50 -27.04 -29.84 32.37
N GLY A 51 -26.49 -30.52 31.36
CA GLY A 51 -26.91 -30.44 29.96
C GLY A 51 -28.17 -31.26 29.64
N SER A 52 -28.70 -32.03 30.60
CA SER A 52 -29.91 -32.81 30.40
C SER A 52 -31.14 -31.91 30.36
N SER A 53 -31.49 -31.48 29.13
CA SER A 53 -32.83 -31.20 28.55
C SER A 53 -33.86 -30.33 29.29
N ALA A 54 -33.70 -30.01 30.57
CA ALA A 54 -34.62 -29.19 31.35
C ALA A 54 -34.53 -27.69 31.00
N LEU A 55 -33.44 -27.27 30.33
CA LEU A 55 -33.22 -25.91 29.83
C LEU A 55 -33.19 -25.84 28.30
N GLU A 56 -33.62 -26.88 27.60
CA GLU A 56 -33.63 -26.88 26.13
C GLU A 56 -34.76 -25.96 25.66
N ILE A 57 -34.40 -24.68 25.42
CA ILE A 57 -35.30 -23.70 24.85
C ILE A 57 -35.59 -24.14 23.43
N GLU A 58 -36.85 -24.46 23.15
CA GLU A 58 -37.26 -24.83 21.80
C GLU A 58 -37.01 -23.63 20.86
N PRO A 59 -36.07 -23.75 19.90
CA PRO A 59 -35.71 -22.62 19.06
C PRO A 59 -36.89 -22.23 18.18
N PRO A 60 -37.16 -20.92 17.99
CA PRO A 60 -38.26 -20.45 17.14
C PRO A 60 -38.21 -21.07 15.73
N GLN A 61 -39.35 -21.53 15.22
CA GLN A 61 -39.45 -22.22 13.91
C GLN A 61 -38.82 -21.46 12.73
N HIS A 62 -38.84 -20.12 12.77
CA HIS A 62 -38.24 -19.30 11.73
C HIS A 62 -36.70 -19.45 11.64
N LEU A 63 -36.02 -19.83 12.73
CA LEU A 63 -34.58 -20.11 12.71
C LEU A 63 -34.28 -21.38 11.93
N TRP A 64 -35.09 -22.43 12.09
CA TRP A 64 -34.96 -23.66 11.30
C TRP A 64 -35.11 -23.38 9.81
N TYR A 65 -36.15 -22.62 9.43
CA TYR A 65 -36.33 -22.20 8.04
C TYR A 65 -35.12 -21.43 7.49
N ARG A 66 -34.53 -20.52 8.29
CA ARG A 66 -33.32 -19.78 7.88
C ARG A 66 -32.11 -20.70 7.71
N ILE A 67 -31.93 -21.67 8.58
CA ILE A 67 -30.82 -22.64 8.50
C ILE A 67 -31.00 -23.52 7.25
N GLU A 68 -32.19 -24.07 7.05
CA GLU A 68 -32.54 -24.90 5.89
C GLU A 68 -32.33 -24.12 4.57
N SER A 69 -32.81 -22.88 4.49
CA SER A 69 -32.62 -22.02 3.32
C SER A 69 -31.15 -21.73 2.99
N ARG A 70 -30.26 -21.75 3.99
CA ARG A 70 -28.81 -21.54 3.81
C ARG A 70 -28.07 -22.82 3.46
N MET A 71 -28.49 -23.98 3.98
CA MET A 71 -27.90 -25.27 3.63
C MET A 71 -28.25 -25.69 2.20
N HIS A 72 -29.47 -25.40 1.75
CA HIS A 72 -29.93 -25.72 0.38
C HIS A 72 -29.56 -24.69 -0.67
N ARG A 73 -28.99 -23.56 -0.27
CA ARG A 73 -28.42 -22.63 -1.24
C ARG A 73 -27.10 -23.27 -1.69
N PRO A 74 -26.98 -23.77 -2.94
CA PRO A 74 -25.66 -24.09 -3.46
C PRO A 74 -24.82 -22.84 -3.26
N GLU A 75 -23.62 -22.98 -2.70
CA GLU A 75 -22.66 -21.89 -2.71
C GLU A 75 -22.52 -21.50 -4.17
N GLU A 76 -23.20 -20.42 -4.56
CA GLU A 76 -22.87 -19.69 -5.77
C GLU A 76 -21.51 -19.09 -5.47
N VAL A 77 -20.47 -19.92 -5.56
CA VAL A 77 -19.12 -19.49 -5.90
C VAL A 77 -19.32 -18.80 -7.23
N SER A 78 -19.61 -17.50 -7.14
CA SER A 78 -19.83 -16.67 -8.29
C SER A 78 -18.63 -16.88 -9.19
N ALA A 79 -18.85 -17.07 -10.48
CA ALA A 79 -17.76 -17.34 -11.42
C ALA A 79 -16.63 -16.29 -11.29
N VAL A 80 -16.96 -15.10 -10.79
CA VAL A 80 -16.04 -14.02 -10.43
C VAL A 80 -15.13 -14.40 -9.25
N SER A 81 -15.62 -15.02 -8.18
CA SER A 81 -14.77 -15.43 -7.03
C SER A 81 -13.83 -16.59 -7.38
N ALA A 82 -14.28 -17.55 -8.20
CA ALA A 82 -13.45 -18.60 -8.74
C ALA A 82 -12.34 -18.05 -9.65
N PHE A 83 -12.67 -17.08 -10.50
CA PHE A 83 -11.69 -16.41 -11.36
C PHE A 83 -10.69 -15.56 -10.55
N VAL A 84 -11.15 -14.77 -9.57
CA VAL A 84 -10.29 -13.93 -8.72
C VAL A 84 -9.32 -14.78 -7.90
N SER A 85 -9.77 -15.91 -7.33
CA SER A 85 -8.90 -16.81 -6.59
C SER A 85 -7.86 -17.52 -7.48
N SER A 86 -8.18 -17.78 -8.75
CA SER A 86 -7.22 -18.30 -9.73
C SER A 86 -6.14 -17.28 -10.11
N LEU A 87 -6.52 -16.00 -10.24
CA LEU A 87 -5.61 -14.90 -10.52
C LEU A 87 -4.67 -14.61 -9.34
N PHE A 88 -5.20 -14.68 -8.11
CA PHE A 88 -4.42 -14.55 -6.89
C PHE A 88 -3.45 -15.72 -6.65
N ARG A 89 -3.80 -16.95 -7.06
CA ARG A 89 -2.85 -18.08 -7.05
C ARG A 89 -1.67 -17.84 -7.98
N PHE A 90 -1.90 -17.26 -9.15
CA PHE A 90 -0.85 -16.91 -10.09
C PHE A 90 0.12 -15.86 -9.52
N TRP A 91 -0.37 -14.98 -8.62
CA TRP A 91 0.44 -13.97 -7.95
C TRP A 91 1.33 -14.49 -6.82
N ASN A 92 1.10 -15.73 -6.38
CA ASN A 92 1.86 -16.37 -5.30
C ASN A 92 3.06 -17.20 -5.81
N VAL A 93 3.32 -17.21 -7.12
CA VAL A 93 4.51 -17.83 -7.70
C VAL A 93 5.65 -16.80 -7.72
N PRO A 94 6.73 -16.98 -6.94
CA PRO A 94 7.77 -15.96 -6.77
C PRO A 94 8.49 -15.60 -8.07
N LYS A 95 8.57 -16.53 -9.04
CA LYS A 95 9.25 -16.34 -10.33
C LYS A 95 8.48 -15.40 -11.28
N LEU A 96 7.15 -15.32 -11.17
CA LEU A 96 6.32 -14.51 -12.07
C LEU A 96 6.36 -13.02 -11.71
N ARG A 97 6.66 -12.68 -10.45
CA ARG A 97 6.74 -11.29 -9.99
C ARG A 97 7.82 -10.51 -10.73
N TYR A 98 8.98 -11.12 -10.98
CA TYR A 98 10.08 -10.45 -11.69
C TYR A 98 9.76 -10.22 -13.17
N ALA A 99 9.05 -11.15 -13.83
CA ALA A 99 8.62 -11.00 -15.21
C ALA A 99 7.55 -9.90 -15.39
N LEU A 100 6.63 -9.77 -14.43
CA LEU A 100 5.63 -8.70 -14.45
C LEU A 100 6.26 -7.33 -14.17
N ILE A 101 7.20 -7.25 -13.22
CA ILE A 101 7.90 -5.98 -12.91
C ILE A 101 8.73 -5.53 -14.12
N SER A 102 9.45 -6.44 -14.78
CA SER A 102 10.24 -6.09 -15.96
C SER A 102 9.36 -5.67 -17.14
N SER A 103 8.24 -6.37 -17.37
CA SER A 103 7.26 -5.99 -18.40
C SER A 103 6.62 -4.63 -18.12
N LEU A 104 6.26 -4.34 -16.86
CA LEU A 104 5.72 -3.05 -16.45
C LEU A 104 6.74 -1.93 -16.66
N LEU A 105 8.00 -2.15 -16.28
CA LEU A 105 9.08 -1.19 -16.52
C LEU A 105 9.26 -0.91 -18.02
N LEU A 106 9.23 -1.95 -18.86
CA LEU A 106 9.31 -1.78 -20.32
C LEU A 106 8.13 -0.97 -20.87
N LEU A 107 6.92 -1.20 -20.36
CA LEU A 107 5.74 -0.43 -20.75
C LEU A 107 5.86 1.05 -20.34
N VAL A 108 6.33 1.32 -19.12
CA VAL A 108 6.54 2.70 -18.63
C VAL A 108 7.60 3.41 -19.45
N VAL A 109 8.73 2.75 -19.73
CA VAL A 109 9.79 3.32 -20.58
C VAL A 109 9.28 3.56 -22.00
N SER A 110 8.54 2.61 -22.57
CA SER A 110 7.95 2.76 -23.89
C SER A 110 6.94 3.90 -23.96
N TRP A 111 6.09 4.04 -22.93
CA TRP A 111 5.13 5.14 -22.84
C TRP A 111 5.84 6.49 -22.71
N SER A 112 6.84 6.58 -21.84
CA SER A 112 7.65 7.79 -21.67
C SER A 112 8.36 8.20 -22.96
N LEU A 113 8.88 7.24 -23.73
CA LEU A 113 9.49 7.51 -25.04
C LEU A 113 8.47 8.00 -26.08
N LEU A 114 7.23 7.51 -26.03
CA LEU A 114 6.15 7.95 -26.91
C LEU A 114 5.73 9.39 -26.58
N GLU A 115 5.52 9.72 -25.31
CA GLU A 115 5.25 11.10 -24.88
C GLU A 115 6.40 12.04 -25.19
N PHE A 116 7.64 11.61 -24.96
CA PHE A 116 8.81 12.42 -25.27
C PHE A 116 8.92 12.70 -26.77
N ARG A 117 8.56 11.73 -27.63
CA ARG A 117 8.48 11.94 -29.07
C ARG A 117 7.36 12.90 -29.46
N ALA A 118 6.17 12.73 -28.89
CA ALA A 118 5.02 13.59 -29.17
C ALA A 118 5.31 15.05 -28.79
N ASN A 119 5.90 15.29 -27.61
CA ASN A 119 6.26 16.64 -27.16
C ASN A 119 7.34 17.29 -28.05
N ARG A 120 8.25 16.49 -28.62
CA ARG A 120 9.27 17.01 -29.54
C ARG A 120 8.69 17.54 -30.85
N GLU A 121 7.57 17.00 -31.30
CA GLU A 121 6.87 17.51 -32.49
C GLU A 121 6.13 18.81 -32.18
N SER A 122 5.49 18.93 -31.00
CA SER A 122 4.86 20.18 -30.59
C SER A 122 5.87 21.32 -30.41
N ASP A 123 7.04 21.03 -29.85
CA ASP A 123 8.10 22.03 -29.67
C ASP A 123 8.65 22.53 -31.02
N ARG A 124 8.72 21.66 -32.03
CA ARG A 124 9.11 22.04 -33.39
C ARG A 124 8.11 22.97 -34.05
N LEU A 125 6.81 22.74 -33.83
CA LEU A 125 5.77 23.63 -34.34
C LEU A 125 5.82 25.00 -33.66
N LEU A 126 6.07 25.04 -32.35
CA LEU A 126 6.23 26.31 -31.61
C LEU A 126 7.46 27.08 -32.07
N LEU A 127 8.60 26.41 -32.28
CA LEU A 127 9.81 27.04 -32.81
C LEU A 127 9.60 27.58 -34.23
N ALA A 128 8.95 26.81 -35.10
CA ALA A 128 8.61 27.27 -36.46
C ALA A 128 7.67 28.49 -36.42
N GLN A 129 6.75 28.54 -35.46
CA GLN A 129 5.87 29.68 -35.26
C GLN A 129 6.64 30.91 -34.76
N ILE A 130 7.60 30.75 -33.84
CA ILE A 130 8.45 31.83 -33.35
C ILE A 130 9.33 32.38 -34.49
N ASP A 131 9.94 31.52 -35.31
CA ASP A 131 10.77 31.93 -36.45
C ASP A 131 9.96 32.70 -37.53
N ALA A 132 8.66 32.42 -37.64
CA ALA A 132 7.78 33.15 -38.55
C ALA A 132 7.48 34.58 -38.07
N TYR A 133 7.63 34.89 -36.78
CA TYR A 133 7.48 36.24 -36.25
C TYR A 133 8.76 37.05 -36.46
N HIS A 134 8.92 37.58 -37.67
CA HIS A 134 9.97 38.55 -37.95
C HIS A 134 9.56 39.93 -37.39
N PHE A 135 10.11 40.29 -36.23
CA PHE A 135 9.98 41.66 -35.72
C PHE A 135 10.90 42.58 -36.52
N GLU A 136 10.32 43.49 -37.30
CA GLU A 136 11.03 44.69 -37.73
C GLU A 136 11.31 45.54 -36.49
N VAL A 137 12.46 45.33 -35.86
CA VAL A 137 12.98 46.19 -34.82
C VAL A 137 13.34 47.51 -35.48
N LYS A 138 12.37 48.42 -35.59
CA LYS A 138 12.62 49.82 -35.86
C LYS A 138 13.55 50.31 -34.75
N GLY A 139 14.73 50.78 -35.15
CA GLY A 139 15.93 50.96 -34.32
C GLY A 139 15.70 51.35 -32.85
N ASN A 140 16.62 50.88 -32.01
CA ASN A 140 16.60 50.98 -30.55
C ASN A 140 15.87 52.25 -30.03
N PRO A 141 14.68 52.12 -29.42
CA PRO A 141 13.88 53.27 -28.99
C PRO A 141 14.61 54.12 -27.94
N PHE A 142 15.59 53.54 -27.23
CA PHE A 142 16.41 54.26 -26.26
C PHE A 142 17.45 55.19 -26.91
N LEU A 143 17.85 54.96 -28.16
CA LEU A 143 18.79 55.87 -28.87
C LEU A 143 18.11 57.18 -29.29
N SER A 144 16.80 57.17 -29.54
CA SER A 144 16.05 58.38 -29.90
C SER A 144 15.96 59.42 -28.78
N GLN A 145 16.18 58.99 -27.53
CA GLN A 145 16.18 59.87 -26.36
C GLN A 145 17.55 60.48 -26.07
N LEU A 146 18.64 59.79 -26.43
CA LEU A 146 20.02 60.27 -26.26
C LEU A 146 20.35 61.43 -27.20
N GLU A 147 19.73 61.49 -28.38
CA GLU A 147 20.03 62.51 -29.39
C GLU A 147 19.39 63.88 -29.09
N LYS A 148 18.45 63.95 -28.12
CA LYS A 148 17.63 65.16 -27.87
C LYS A 148 17.94 65.93 -26.58
N THR A 149 18.92 65.52 -25.79
CA THR A 149 19.28 66.23 -24.55
C THR A 149 20.72 66.71 -24.58
N THR A 150 20.90 67.97 -24.96
CA THR A 150 21.96 68.81 -24.36
C THR A 150 21.80 68.75 -22.83
N PRO A 151 22.86 68.44 -22.08
CA PRO A 151 22.72 68.07 -20.67
C PRO A 151 22.44 69.30 -19.79
N PRO A 152 21.42 69.31 -18.93
CA PRO A 152 21.54 70.00 -17.66
C PRO A 152 22.51 69.17 -16.79
N GLU A 153 23.46 69.87 -16.18
CA GLU A 153 24.51 69.36 -15.29
C GLU A 153 24.06 68.12 -14.52
N ASN A 154 24.69 66.98 -14.81
CA ASN A 154 24.38 65.71 -14.16
C ASN A 154 25.27 65.59 -12.90
N PRO A 155 24.73 65.80 -11.68
CA PRO A 155 25.53 65.89 -10.46
C PRO A 155 26.09 64.52 -10.01
N PHE A 156 25.75 63.45 -10.73
CA PHE A 156 26.22 62.08 -10.46
C PHE A 156 27.46 61.68 -11.27
N LEU A 157 27.95 62.55 -12.16
CA LEU A 157 29.22 62.38 -12.88
C LEU A 157 30.37 63.10 -12.16
N ASP A 158 30.32 63.16 -10.83
CA ASP A 158 31.50 63.46 -10.02
C ASP A 158 32.36 62.19 -9.97
N LEU A 159 33.04 61.91 -11.09
CA LEU A 159 34.07 60.89 -11.20
C LEU A 159 35.32 61.36 -10.46
N GLY A 160 35.19 61.50 -9.14
CA GLY A 160 36.30 61.45 -8.23
C GLY A 160 37.03 60.14 -8.46
N ALA A 161 38.27 60.26 -8.94
CA ALA A 161 39.16 59.15 -9.25
C ALA A 161 39.29 58.19 -8.06
N SER A 162 38.47 57.14 -8.03
CA SER A 162 38.68 55.97 -7.18
C SER A 162 38.91 54.76 -8.07
N THR A 163 40.12 54.72 -8.61
CA THR A 163 40.73 53.55 -9.24
C THR A 163 41.04 52.50 -8.17
N SER A 164 40.07 51.67 -7.80
CA SER A 164 40.36 50.36 -7.22
C SER A 164 39.13 49.45 -7.32
N ASN A 165 39.17 48.56 -8.31
CA ASN A 165 38.16 47.54 -8.50
C ASN A 165 38.32 46.47 -7.40
N PRO A 166 37.37 46.33 -6.45
CA PRO A 166 37.56 45.52 -5.24
C PRO A 166 37.49 44.00 -5.49
N PHE A 167 37.21 43.58 -6.73
CA PHE A 167 37.07 42.16 -7.11
C PHE A 167 38.31 41.57 -7.78
N LEU A 168 39.41 42.33 -7.91
CA LEU A 168 40.70 41.81 -8.37
C LEU A 168 41.49 41.17 -7.20
N SER A 169 40.88 40.20 -6.51
CA SER A 169 41.64 39.30 -5.63
C SER A 169 42.16 38.12 -6.44
N LYS A 170 43.46 38.22 -6.75
CA LYS A 170 44.43 37.16 -7.08
C LYS A 170 43.94 35.72 -6.87
N GLY A 171 43.95 34.95 -7.96
CA GLY A 171 43.99 33.49 -7.95
C GLY A 171 44.85 32.99 -9.11
N SER A 172 46.17 33.13 -8.99
CA SER A 172 47.14 32.54 -9.93
C SER A 172 48.36 32.02 -9.17
N SER A 173 48.73 30.77 -9.51
CA SER A 173 50.00 30.08 -9.21
C SER A 173 50.16 29.58 -7.78
N GLN A 174 50.67 28.39 -7.50
CA GLN A 174 51.23 27.30 -8.31
C GLN A 174 51.27 26.06 -7.40
#